data_AF-L7QQ67-F1
#
_entry.id   AF-L7QQ67-F1
#
_cell.length_a   1.000
_cell.length_b   1.000
_cell.length_c   1.000
_cell.angle_alpha   90.00
_cell.angle_beta   90.00
_cell.angle_gamma   90.00
#
_symmetry.space_group_name_H-M   'P 1'
#
loop_
_entity.id
_entity.type
_entity.pdbx_description
1 polymer ?
#
loop_
_entity_poly.entity_id
_entity_poly.type
_entity_poly.pdbx_seq_one_letter_code
_entity_poly.pdbx_strand_id
1 'polypeptide(L)'
;IVDKDALQLYHPDDLTYLRHVYETIVKEGGAPRSNHYRLMTQNGDFVKVETEWSSFINPWSKKLEFVIGKHYIIEGPANPDVFQVQNPETVHKISEEEKIKIQNAKDRIIRIMNEVLTKPAEVAKQHMNRRCQDLSIFMESLIEEQPRTDDELRLDIHDPDHSCCERDSVMLGGISPHHEYNDSKSSTDTPLS
;
A
#
# COMPACT_ATOMS: atom_id res chain seq x y z
N ILE A 1 -1.55 -16.46 22.53
CA ILE A 1 -0.91 -15.23 23.07
C ILE A 1 -1.39 -14.08 22.20
N VAL A 2 -1.83 -12.96 22.80
CA VAL A 2 -2.28 -11.75 22.10
C VAL A 2 -1.60 -10.56 22.78
N ASP A 3 -1.38 -9.46 22.06
CA ASP A 3 -0.77 -8.20 22.56
C ASP A 3 0.57 -8.36 23.28
N LYS A 4 1.40 -9.31 22.83
CA LYS A 4 2.81 -9.45 23.25
C LYS A 4 3.75 -9.34 22.06
N ASP A 5 4.95 -8.83 22.31
CA ASP A 5 6.04 -8.77 21.33
C ASP A 5 6.47 -10.18 20.90
N ALA A 6 6.18 -10.52 19.64
CA ALA A 6 6.56 -11.80 19.05
C ALA A 6 8.09 -12.00 18.98
N LEU A 7 8.89 -10.92 18.96
CA LEU A 7 10.35 -11.01 18.95
C LEU A 7 10.91 -11.57 20.27
N GLN A 8 10.10 -11.64 21.35
CA GLN A 8 10.47 -12.32 22.60
C GLN A 8 10.44 -13.84 22.50
N LEU A 9 9.71 -14.40 21.53
CA LEU A 9 9.59 -15.84 21.34
C LEU A 9 10.73 -16.42 20.50
N TYR A 10 11.50 -15.60 19.78
CA TYR A 10 12.63 -16.07 18.97
C TYR A 10 13.87 -16.33 19.82
N HIS A 11 14.59 -17.40 19.51
CA HIS A 11 15.87 -17.68 20.13
C HIS A 11 16.92 -16.60 19.77
N PRO A 12 17.75 -16.11 20.73
CA PRO A 12 18.77 -15.09 20.51
C PRO A 12 19.62 -15.25 19.24
N ASP A 13 20.25 -16.40 19.03
CA ASP A 13 21.11 -16.65 17.86
C ASP A 13 20.37 -16.51 16.53
N ASP A 14 19.09 -16.88 16.50
CA ASP A 14 18.27 -16.96 15.30
C ASP A 14 17.77 -15.56 14.86
N LEU A 15 17.84 -14.55 15.73
CA LEU A 15 17.47 -13.16 15.43
C LEU A 15 18.24 -12.60 14.23
N THR A 16 19.51 -13.02 14.04
CA THR A 16 20.31 -12.59 12.89
C THR A 16 19.75 -13.13 11.58
N TYR A 17 19.30 -14.39 11.55
CA TYR A 17 18.64 -14.97 10.38
C TYR A 17 17.27 -14.32 10.15
N LEU A 18 16.46 -14.24 11.21
CA LEU A 18 15.11 -13.66 11.15
C LEU A 18 15.12 -12.20 10.67
N ARG A 19 16.16 -11.41 10.99
CA ARG A 19 16.33 -10.07 10.42
C ARG A 19 16.31 -10.08 8.89
N HIS A 20 17.01 -11.02 8.25
CA HIS A 20 17.02 -11.15 6.80
C HIS A 20 15.65 -11.59 6.26
N VAL A 21 14.95 -12.46 6.98
CA VAL A 21 13.57 -12.85 6.64
C VAL A 21 12.62 -11.64 6.68
N TYR A 22 12.68 -10.83 7.73
CA TYR A 22 11.90 -9.59 7.83
C TYR A 22 12.28 -8.55 6.77
N GLU A 23 13.57 -8.45 6.41
CA GLU A 23 13.99 -7.62 5.26
C GLU A 23 13.36 -8.09 3.94
N THR A 24 13.25 -9.41 3.70
CA THR A 24 12.57 -9.97 2.52
C THR A 24 11.06 -9.73 2.57
N ILE A 25 10.39 -10.03 3.69
CA ILE A 25 8.94 -9.78 3.88
C ILE A 25 8.59 -8.33 3.56
N VAL A 26 9.39 -7.40 4.08
CA VAL A 26 9.25 -5.97 3.80
C VAL A 26 9.48 -5.74 2.31
N LYS A 27 10.63 -6.09 1.73
CA LYS A 27 10.96 -5.81 0.31
C LYS A 27 9.98 -6.39 -0.72
N GLU A 28 9.44 -7.59 -0.47
CA GLU A 28 8.70 -8.40 -1.45
C GLU A 28 7.21 -8.59 -1.12
N GLY A 29 6.75 -8.15 0.07
CA GLY A 29 5.38 -8.36 0.54
C GLY A 29 5.11 -9.75 1.15
N GLY A 30 6.12 -10.60 1.20
CA GLY A 30 6.10 -11.93 1.81
C GLY A 30 7.48 -12.56 1.75
N ALA A 31 7.62 -13.79 2.24
CA ALA A 31 8.82 -14.58 2.03
C ALA A 31 8.45 -16.05 1.82
N PRO A 32 9.22 -16.79 0.99
CA PRO A 32 9.05 -18.23 0.86
C PRO A 32 9.26 -18.92 2.22
N ARG A 33 8.90 -20.22 2.28
CA ARG A 33 9.07 -21.06 3.47
C ARG A 33 10.50 -20.91 4.03
N SER A 34 10.59 -20.41 5.26
CA SER A 34 11.86 -20.12 5.90
C SER A 34 12.63 -21.39 6.22
N ASN A 35 13.95 -21.25 6.42
CA ASN A 35 14.73 -22.25 7.11
C ASN A 35 14.18 -22.46 8.53
N HIS A 36 14.56 -23.59 9.11
CA HIS A 36 14.30 -23.97 10.50
C HIS A 36 14.84 -22.92 11.47
N TYR A 37 14.01 -22.43 12.37
CA TYR A 37 14.41 -21.58 13.50
C TYR A 37 13.65 -21.95 14.78
N ARG A 38 14.10 -21.46 15.93
CA ARG A 38 13.56 -21.82 17.25
C ARG A 38 12.52 -20.82 17.74
N LEU A 39 11.36 -21.34 18.16
CA LEU A 39 10.32 -20.60 18.88
C LEU A 39 10.18 -21.11 20.31
N MET A 40 10.15 -20.19 21.28
CA MET A 40 9.92 -20.46 22.69
C MET A 40 8.46 -20.87 22.95
N THR A 41 8.29 -21.91 23.75
CA THR A 41 7.01 -22.41 24.24
C THR A 41 6.78 -21.99 25.70
N GLN A 42 5.57 -22.21 26.24
CA GLN A 42 5.17 -21.69 27.55
C GLN A 42 6.00 -22.23 28.73
N ASN A 43 6.54 -23.44 28.64
CA ASN A 43 7.41 -24.03 29.67
C ASN A 43 8.85 -23.47 29.65
N GLY A 44 9.21 -22.69 28.62
CA GLY A 44 10.54 -22.10 28.42
C GLY A 44 11.41 -22.82 27.39
N ASP A 45 11.02 -24.02 26.94
CA ASP A 45 11.75 -24.78 25.92
C ASP A 45 11.44 -24.26 24.50
N PHE A 46 12.30 -24.63 23.56
CA PHE A 46 12.18 -24.23 22.16
C PHE A 46 11.70 -25.38 21.27
N VAL A 47 10.78 -25.09 20.35
CA VAL A 47 10.43 -25.94 19.20
C VAL A 47 11.14 -25.44 17.94
N LYS A 48 11.52 -26.35 17.04
CA LYS A 48 12.01 -25.96 15.71
C LYS A 48 10.82 -25.84 14.76
N VAL A 49 10.73 -24.70 14.09
CA VAL A 49 9.66 -24.41 13.12
C VAL A 49 10.23 -23.97 11.78
N GLU A 50 9.52 -24.32 10.71
CA GLU A 50 9.57 -23.61 9.43
C GLU A 50 8.35 -22.70 9.34
N THR A 51 8.43 -21.59 8.60
CA THR A 51 7.31 -20.65 8.49
C THR A 51 7.16 -20.13 7.07
N GLU A 52 5.94 -20.18 6.55
CA GLU A 52 5.54 -19.48 5.33
C GLU A 52 5.07 -18.08 5.72
N TRP A 53 5.65 -17.04 5.11
CA TRP A 53 5.43 -15.66 5.52
C TRP A 53 4.64 -14.89 4.47
N SER A 54 3.56 -14.25 4.92
CA SER A 54 2.77 -13.32 4.11
C SER A 54 2.62 -12.00 4.86
N SER A 55 2.37 -10.91 4.15
CA SER A 55 2.15 -9.61 4.78
C SER A 55 1.11 -8.79 4.03
N PHE A 56 0.62 -7.75 4.70
CA PHE A 56 -0.22 -6.73 4.07
C PHE A 56 0.43 -5.36 4.21
N ILE A 57 0.67 -4.73 3.05
CA ILE A 57 1.20 -3.38 2.94
C ILE A 57 0.05 -2.48 2.47
N ASN A 58 -0.23 -1.44 3.23
CA ASN A 58 -1.30 -0.49 2.95
C ASN A 58 -1.05 0.22 1.61
N PRO A 59 -1.99 0.16 0.64
CA PRO A 59 -1.76 0.68 -0.71
C PRO A 59 -1.68 2.21 -0.76
N TRP A 60 -2.20 2.93 0.25
CA TRP A 60 -2.12 4.38 0.36
C TRP A 60 -0.90 4.84 1.15
N SER A 61 -0.69 4.33 2.36
CA SER A 61 0.40 4.78 3.24
C SER A 61 1.76 4.16 2.92
N LYS A 62 1.78 3.07 2.12
CA LYS A 62 2.97 2.24 1.81
C LYS A 62 3.68 1.66 3.04
N LYS A 63 3.00 1.62 4.18
CA LYS A 63 3.47 0.99 5.42
C LYS A 63 3.01 -0.46 5.50
N LEU A 64 3.83 -1.28 6.15
CA LEU A 64 3.46 -2.61 6.60
C LEU A 64 2.42 -2.49 7.73
N GLU A 65 1.25 -3.09 7.56
CA GLU A 65 0.19 -3.10 8.57
C GLU A 65 0.28 -4.36 9.44
N PHE A 66 0.47 -5.52 8.82
CA PHE A 66 0.61 -6.79 9.53
C PHE A 66 1.42 -7.83 8.75
N VAL A 67 2.04 -8.75 9.50
CA VAL A 67 2.74 -9.96 9.01
C VAL A 67 2.03 -11.18 9.56
N ILE A 68 1.78 -12.17 8.70
CA ILE A 68 1.17 -13.46 9.06
C ILE A 68 2.21 -14.55 8.79
N GLY A 69 2.65 -15.22 9.86
CA GLY A 69 3.47 -16.43 9.80
C GLY A 69 2.59 -17.68 9.91
N LYS A 70 2.63 -18.54 8.90
CA LYS A 70 2.04 -19.89 8.97
C LYS A 70 3.14 -20.87 9.39
N HIS A 71 3.15 -21.20 10.68
CA HIS A 71 4.19 -22.02 11.30
C HIS A 71 3.92 -23.53 11.13
N TYR A 72 4.98 -24.29 10.84
CA TYR A 72 4.98 -25.75 10.79
C TYR A 72 6.00 -26.25 11.81
N ILE A 73 5.58 -27.08 12.76
CA ILE A 73 6.49 -27.69 13.75
C ILE A 73 7.25 -28.83 13.06
N ILE A 74 8.58 -28.78 13.16
CA ILE A 74 9.47 -29.82 12.62
C ILE A 74 10.07 -30.67 13.76
N GLU A 75 10.40 -30.04 14.88
CA GLU A 75 10.92 -30.73 16.07
C GLU A 75 10.22 -30.19 17.32
N GLY A 76 9.77 -31.11 18.18
CA GLY A 76 9.15 -30.78 19.46
C GLY A 76 10.15 -30.22 20.49
N PRO A 77 9.64 -29.75 21.64
CA PRO A 77 10.49 -29.28 22.74
C PRO A 77 11.12 -30.46 23.49
N ALA A 78 12.18 -30.20 24.26
CA ALA A 78 12.87 -31.23 25.04
C ALA A 78 11.99 -31.80 26.15
N ASN A 79 11.23 -30.93 26.83
CA ASN A 79 10.14 -31.28 27.73
C ASN A 79 8.81 -31.33 26.96
N PRO A 80 8.14 -32.48 26.83
CA PRO A 80 6.86 -32.60 26.13
C PRO A 80 5.69 -31.90 26.84
N ASP A 81 5.78 -31.59 28.13
CA ASP A 81 4.75 -30.80 28.83
C ASP A 81 4.96 -29.30 28.56
N VAL A 82 4.36 -28.83 27.46
CA VAL A 82 4.36 -27.42 27.05
C VAL A 82 3.48 -26.52 27.91
N PHE A 83 2.61 -27.07 28.77
CA PHE A 83 1.69 -26.30 29.61
C PHE A 83 2.27 -26.01 31.00
N GLN A 84 3.30 -26.74 31.41
CA GLN A 84 4.07 -26.49 32.62
C GLN A 84 4.46 -25.00 32.74
N VAL A 85 4.30 -24.43 33.94
CA VAL A 85 4.72 -23.06 34.23
C VAL A 85 6.25 -23.02 34.29
N GLN A 86 6.87 -22.16 33.49
CA GLN A 86 8.31 -21.93 33.50
C GLN A 86 8.78 -21.53 34.92
N ASN A 87 9.77 -22.25 35.46
CA ASN A 87 10.38 -21.90 36.74
C ASN A 87 11.28 -20.65 36.55
N PRO A 88 11.10 -19.55 37.30
CA PRO A 88 11.98 -18.39 37.21
C PRO A 88 13.47 -18.71 37.49
N GLU A 89 13.77 -19.81 38.17
CA GLU A 89 15.15 -20.26 38.44
C GLU A 89 15.84 -20.93 37.23
N THR A 90 15.09 -21.49 36.27
CA THR A 90 15.66 -22.12 35.06
C THR A 90 15.87 -21.14 33.91
N VAL A 91 15.49 -19.87 34.07
CA VAL A 91 15.87 -18.81 33.14
C VAL A 91 17.38 -18.64 33.21
N HIS A 92 18.09 -19.15 32.20
CA HIS A 92 19.54 -18.98 32.08
C HIS A 92 19.92 -17.52 32.34
N LYS A 93 20.92 -17.30 33.20
CA LYS A 93 21.43 -15.96 33.56
C LYS A 93 22.25 -15.39 32.41
N ILE A 94 21.56 -14.99 31.34
CA ILE A 94 22.09 -14.22 30.21
C ILE A 94 22.76 -12.96 30.76
N SER A 95 24.00 -12.71 30.35
CA SER A 95 24.78 -11.54 30.76
C SER A 95 24.09 -10.23 30.36
N GLU A 96 24.34 -9.14 31.08
CA GLU A 96 23.80 -7.83 30.73
C GLU A 96 24.22 -7.40 29.32
N GLU A 97 25.47 -7.69 28.93
CA GLU A 97 25.98 -7.43 27.59
C GLU A 97 25.23 -8.22 26.51
N GLU A 98 24.86 -9.47 26.79
CA GLU A 98 24.09 -10.33 25.89
C GLU A 98 22.64 -9.85 25.78
N LYS A 99 22.01 -9.43 26.89
CA LYS A 99 20.67 -8.79 26.88
C LYS A 99 20.66 -7.54 26.01
N ILE A 100 21.69 -6.70 26.11
CA ILE A 100 21.85 -5.50 25.27
C ILE A 100 22.02 -5.90 23.79
N LYS A 101 22.82 -6.92 23.47
CA LYS A 101 22.97 -7.43 22.09
C LYS A 101 21.65 -7.97 21.53
N ILE A 102 20.90 -8.74 22.32
CA ILE A 102 19.58 -9.27 21.96
C ILE A 102 18.60 -8.13 21.69
N GLN A 103 18.52 -7.13 22.57
CA GLN A 103 17.61 -5.99 22.37
C GLN A 103 17.96 -5.20 21.12
N ASN A 104 19.25 -4.88 20.91
CA ASN A 104 19.73 -4.22 19.68
C ASN A 104 19.39 -5.01 18.40
N ALA A 105 19.39 -6.35 18.46
CA ALA A 105 18.98 -7.18 17.33
C ALA A 105 17.46 -7.08 17.05
N LYS A 106 16.63 -7.06 18.10
CA LYS A 106 15.18 -6.84 17.98
C LYS A 106 14.84 -5.46 17.46
N ASP A 107 15.47 -4.41 18.00
CA ASP A 107 15.25 -3.02 17.60
C ASP A 107 15.57 -2.80 16.11
N ARG A 108 16.57 -3.51 15.58
CA ARG A 108 16.87 -3.52 14.13
C ARG A 108 15.73 -4.14 13.31
N ILE A 109 15.13 -5.24 13.76
CA ILE A 109 13.96 -5.86 13.10
C ILE A 109 12.76 -4.92 13.15
N ILE A 110 12.48 -4.31 14.31
CA ILE A 110 11.42 -3.29 14.46
C ILE A 110 11.64 -2.12 13.50
N ARG A 111 12.88 -1.64 13.37
CA ARG A 111 13.21 -0.55 12.43
C ARG A 111 12.93 -0.94 10.98
N ILE A 112 13.30 -2.16 10.58
CA ILE A 112 13.04 -2.69 9.23
C ILE A 112 11.54 -2.77 8.94
N MET A 113 10.73 -3.24 9.89
CA MET A 113 9.26 -3.32 9.72
C MET A 113 8.58 -1.94 9.62
N ASN A 114 9.18 -0.90 10.20
CA ASN A 114 8.67 0.47 10.15
C ASN A 114 9.18 1.29 8.95
N GLU A 115 10.12 0.76 8.17
CA GLU A 115 10.71 1.46 7.02
C GLU A 115 9.72 1.47 5.84
N VAL A 116 9.41 2.66 5.31
CA VAL A 116 8.43 2.80 4.22
C VAL A 116 9.00 2.22 2.93
N LEU A 117 8.22 1.33 2.32
CA LEU A 117 8.64 0.54 1.19
C LEU A 117 8.63 1.31 -0.13
N THR A 118 9.82 1.73 -0.58
CA THR A 118 10.02 2.43 -1.85
C THR A 118 9.78 1.53 -3.08
N LYS A 119 10.16 0.25 -3.01
CA LYS A 119 10.18 -0.66 -4.18
C LYS A 119 8.80 -1.11 -4.72
N PRO A 120 7.80 -1.49 -3.89
CA PRO A 120 6.46 -1.82 -4.39
C PRO A 120 5.79 -0.62 -5.07
N ALA A 121 6.14 0.62 -4.68
CA ALA A 121 5.66 1.82 -5.34
C ALA A 121 6.28 2.02 -6.74
N GLU A 122 7.54 1.62 -6.95
CA GLU A 122 8.20 1.66 -8.27
C GLU A 122 7.62 0.61 -9.23
N VAL A 123 7.41 -0.62 -8.77
CA VAL A 123 6.77 -1.67 -9.57
C VAL A 123 5.31 -1.33 -9.87
N ALA A 124 4.56 -0.80 -8.90
CA ALA A 124 3.21 -0.29 -9.13
C ALA A 124 3.21 0.86 -10.15
N LYS A 125 4.14 1.82 -10.05
CA LYS A 125 4.29 2.92 -11.03
C LYS A 125 4.57 2.41 -12.44
N GLN A 126 5.42 1.39 -12.60
CA GLN A 126 5.68 0.75 -13.90
C GLN A 126 4.45 0.04 -14.46
N HIS A 127 3.73 -0.73 -13.63
CA HIS A 127 2.50 -1.41 -14.02
C HIS A 127 1.36 -0.43 -14.36
N MET A 128 1.25 0.69 -13.63
CA MET A 128 0.32 1.78 -13.95
C MET A 128 0.69 2.45 -15.28
N ASN A 129 1.97 2.75 -15.52
CA ASN A 129 2.43 3.31 -16.79
C ASN A 129 2.09 2.38 -17.96
N ARG A 130 2.38 1.08 -17.83
CA ARG A 130 2.06 0.07 -18.84
C ARG A 130 0.55 -0.04 -19.09
N ARG A 131 -0.29 -0.09 -18.04
CA ARG A 131 -1.75 -0.11 -18.23
C ARG A 131 -2.32 1.18 -18.81
N CYS A 132 -1.74 2.34 -18.52
CA CYS A 132 -2.11 3.58 -19.17
C CYS A 132 -1.70 3.57 -20.65
N GLN A 133 -0.55 3.00 -21.00
CA GLN A 133 -0.14 2.80 -22.39
C GLN A 133 -1.08 1.82 -23.12
N ASP A 134 -1.38 0.66 -22.52
CA ASP A 134 -2.32 -0.32 -23.08
C ASP A 134 -3.73 0.30 -23.29
N LEU A 135 -4.20 1.12 -22.35
CA LEU A 135 -5.45 1.88 -22.47
C LEU A 135 -5.38 2.92 -23.59
N SER A 136 -4.30 3.71 -23.66
CA SER A 136 -4.10 4.71 -24.71
C SER A 136 -4.09 4.08 -26.10
N ILE A 137 -3.37 2.97 -26.28
CA ILE A 137 -3.33 2.21 -27.54
C ILE A 137 -4.73 1.70 -27.93
N PHE A 138 -5.52 1.21 -26.98
CA PHE A 138 -6.89 0.78 -27.23
C PHE A 138 -7.85 1.94 -27.55
N MET A 139 -7.69 3.10 -26.90
CA MET A 139 -8.47 4.29 -27.23
C MET A 139 -8.07 4.87 -28.59
N GLU A 140 -6.79 4.80 -28.95
CA GLU A 140 -6.26 5.21 -30.25
C GLU A 140 -6.78 4.30 -31.37
N SER A 141 -6.77 2.97 -31.19
CA SER A 141 -7.35 2.03 -32.16
C SER A 141 -8.85 2.25 -32.36
N LEU A 142 -9.61 2.60 -31.31
CA LEU A 142 -11.04 2.94 -31.43
C LEU A 142 -11.30 4.28 -32.16
N ILE A 143 -10.29 5.14 -32.29
CA ILE A 143 -10.35 6.39 -33.05
C ILE A 143 -9.88 6.16 -34.50
N GLU A 144 -8.90 5.26 -34.73
CA GLU A 144 -8.46 4.85 -36.07
C GLU A 144 -9.45 3.90 -36.78
N GLU A 145 -10.18 3.04 -36.05
CA GLU A 145 -11.23 2.18 -36.60
C GLU A 145 -12.53 2.94 -36.93
N GLN A 146 -12.69 4.20 -36.48
CA GLN A 146 -13.73 5.05 -37.04
C GLN A 146 -13.28 5.51 -38.44
N PRO A 147 -14.01 5.14 -39.52
CA PRO A 147 -13.71 5.69 -40.83
C PRO A 147 -13.86 7.20 -40.77
N ARG A 148 -12.92 7.94 -41.39
CA ARG A 148 -13.11 9.37 -41.59
C ARG A 148 -14.38 9.57 -42.40
N THR A 149 -15.41 10.16 -41.80
CA THR A 149 -16.64 10.59 -42.47
C THR A 149 -16.40 11.87 -43.29
N ASP A 150 -15.31 11.90 -44.05
CA ASP A 150 -15.14 12.81 -45.18
C ASP A 150 -15.88 12.20 -46.37
N ASP A 151 -17.22 12.20 -46.30
CA ASP A 151 -18.12 12.42 -47.44
C ASP A 151 -19.60 12.40 -46.98
N GLU A 152 -20.34 13.41 -47.41
CA GLU A 152 -21.81 13.51 -47.41
C GLU A 152 -22.60 13.09 -46.14
N LEU A 153 -22.52 13.91 -45.08
CA LEU A 153 -23.76 14.24 -44.34
C LEU A 153 -24.63 15.20 -45.17
N ARG A 154 -25.12 14.69 -46.30
CA ARG A 154 -26.25 15.29 -47.01
C ARG A 154 -27.50 15.07 -46.18
N LEU A 155 -27.73 15.98 -45.25
CA LEU A 155 -29.07 16.25 -44.76
C LEU A 155 -29.87 16.80 -45.95
N ASP A 156 -30.53 15.91 -46.70
CA ASP A 156 -31.56 16.29 -47.67
C ASP A 156 -32.73 16.88 -46.87
N ILE A 157 -32.61 18.18 -46.56
CA ILE A 157 -33.71 19.00 -46.07
C ILE A 157 -34.69 19.12 -47.23
N HIS A 158 -35.68 18.24 -47.23
CA HIS A 158 -36.80 18.29 -48.15
C HIS A 158 -37.52 19.62 -47.98
N ASP A 159 -37.38 20.49 -48.98
CA ASP A 159 -37.90 21.86 -49.01
C ASP A 159 -39.43 21.84 -49.26
N PRO A 160 -40.27 22.28 -48.31
CA PRO A 160 -41.66 22.59 -48.56
C PRO A 160 -41.78 24.10 -48.80
N ASP A 161 -42.08 24.46 -50.06
CA ASP A 161 -42.28 25.82 -50.54
C ASP A 161 -42.96 26.79 -49.53
N HIS A 162 -42.34 27.96 -49.38
CA HIS A 162 -42.91 29.23 -48.89
C HIS A 162 -43.45 29.34 -47.44
N SER A 163 -42.74 30.07 -46.57
CA SER A 163 -43.23 31.34 -45.99
C SER A 163 -42.23 31.97 -44.99
N CYS A 164 -42.03 33.29 -45.12
CA CYS A 164 -41.12 34.16 -44.39
C CYS A 164 -41.04 34.02 -42.85
N CYS A 165 -39.81 34.13 -42.30
CA CYS A 165 -39.47 35.03 -41.19
C CYS A 165 -37.95 35.30 -41.14
N GLU A 166 -37.54 36.49 -40.71
CA GLU A 166 -36.18 37.04 -40.86
C GLU A 166 -35.18 36.68 -39.72
N ARG A 167 -33.88 36.62 -40.08
CA ARG A 167 -32.65 37.16 -39.42
C ARG A 167 -32.47 36.99 -37.88
N ASP A 168 -31.28 37.02 -37.29
CA ASP A 168 -29.94 37.47 -37.69
C ASP A 168 -28.91 36.75 -36.79
N SER A 169 -27.78 36.27 -37.31
CA SER A 169 -26.74 35.59 -36.51
C SER A 169 -25.34 36.10 -36.88
N VAL A 170 -24.88 37.13 -36.16
CA VAL A 170 -23.58 37.76 -36.38
C VAL A 170 -22.47 36.98 -35.68
N MET A 171 -21.49 36.51 -36.46
CA MET A 171 -20.25 35.92 -35.95
C MET A 171 -19.35 37.00 -35.34
N LEU A 172 -19.16 37.00 -34.02
CA LEU A 172 -18.18 37.86 -33.34
C LEU A 172 -17.03 37.02 -32.78
N GLY A 173 -15.91 37.02 -33.49
CA GLY A 173 -14.65 36.52 -32.97
C GLY A 173 -13.92 37.58 -32.13
N GLY A 174 -13.22 37.11 -31.10
CA GLY A 174 -12.01 37.72 -30.52
C GLY A 174 -12.06 39.16 -29.99
N ILE A 175 -11.84 39.31 -28.69
CA ILE A 175 -10.73 40.12 -28.15
C ILE A 175 -10.35 39.65 -26.73
N SER A 176 -9.13 40.02 -26.32
CA SER A 176 -8.43 39.53 -25.12
C SER A 176 -8.51 40.56 -23.95
N PRO A 177 -7.66 40.56 -22.90
CA PRO A 177 -8.11 40.80 -21.52
C PRO A 177 -7.97 42.27 -21.03
N HIS A 178 -8.23 42.48 -19.74
CA HIS A 178 -8.20 43.73 -18.93
C HIS A 178 -9.49 44.58 -18.91
N HIS A 179 -10.15 44.66 -17.75
CA HIS A 179 -10.11 45.88 -16.91
C HIS A 179 -10.65 45.61 -15.48
N GLU A 180 -10.10 46.32 -14.49
CA GLU A 180 -10.55 46.29 -13.09
C GLU A 180 -11.70 47.28 -12.79
N TYR A 181 -12.34 47.06 -11.63
CA TYR A 181 -12.97 48.07 -10.75
C TYR A 181 -14.31 48.73 -11.14
N ASN A 182 -15.37 48.37 -10.39
CA ASN A 182 -16.40 49.29 -9.86
C ASN A 182 -17.22 48.50 -8.81
N ASP A 183 -16.99 48.66 -7.51
CA ASP A 183 -17.44 49.76 -6.63
C ASP A 183 -18.99 49.86 -6.54
N SER A 184 -19.55 49.13 -5.58
CA SER A 184 -20.98 49.17 -5.21
C SER A 184 -21.12 49.70 -3.78
N LYS A 185 -21.52 50.96 -3.63
CA LYS A 185 -21.69 51.64 -2.33
C LYS A 185 -23.15 51.90 -1.97
N SER A 186 -23.51 51.52 -0.74
CA SER A 186 -24.44 52.20 0.20
C SER A 186 -25.91 52.45 -0.22
N SER A 187 -26.95 52.37 0.62
CA SER A 187 -27.16 52.19 2.08
C SER A 187 -28.52 51.43 2.27
N THR A 188 -29.09 51.05 3.42
CA THR A 188 -29.29 51.77 4.72
C THR A 188 -29.89 50.83 5.79
N ASP A 189 -29.64 51.11 7.07
CA ASP A 189 -30.31 50.58 8.29
C ASP A 189 -31.73 51.19 8.55
N THR A 190 -32.61 50.83 9.51
CA THR A 190 -32.70 49.95 10.73
C THR A 190 -34.22 49.67 11.01
N PRO A 191 -34.74 49.21 12.18
CA PRO A 191 -34.36 48.19 13.19
C PRO A 191 -35.51 47.19 13.60
N LEU A 192 -35.16 46.18 14.43
CA LEU A 192 -35.94 45.45 15.47
C LEU A 192 -37.46 45.15 15.34
N SER A 193 -37.80 43.87 15.54
CA SER A 193 -38.83 43.36 16.48
C SER A 193 -38.45 41.98 17.00
#